data_AF-X0XGW7-F1
#
_entry.id   AF-X0XGW7-F1
#
_cell.length_a   1.000
_cell.length_b   1.000
_cell.length_c   1.000
_cell.angle_alpha   90.00
_cell.angle_beta   90.00
_cell.angle_gamma   90.00
#
_symmetry.space_group_name_H-M   'P 1'
#
loop_
_entity.id
_entity.type
_entity.pdbx_description
1 polymer ?
#
loop_
_entity_poly.entity_id
_entity_poly.type
_entity_poly.pdbx_seq_one_letter_code
_entity_poly.pdbx_strand_id
1 'polypeptide(L)'
;MPDRLKVSAEGMLAPAAWRGPAREAARLAALALVASWLGYYVITGMPQMRLESFVPTVTLHVVAAGAGALYLSYLLIARRLPGGTPLDWPLLLLLGAYGLATAASIDRRVSFEATLQVLMVAAAFYLLSDVRFFRERDLRRALMAVGAAASLYALWVVGNDYADWLSLTRSVEGGLGLGNLFPPTVPRVHDVSDHPNMLAMTLVLILPFYVVTAYRGEALWERLAAGLGLAVA
;
A
#
# COMPACT_ATOMS: atom_id res chain seq x y z
N MET A 1 -38.89 -26.38 15.90
CA MET A 1 -37.62 -26.97 15.39
C MET A 1 -36.49 -26.06 15.87
N PRO A 2 -35.61 -26.52 16.78
CA PRO A 2 -34.54 -25.67 17.28
C PRO A 2 -33.36 -25.68 16.32
N ASP A 3 -32.93 -24.48 15.93
CA ASP A 3 -31.72 -24.21 15.17
C ASP A 3 -30.51 -24.80 15.89
N ARG A 4 -29.94 -25.84 15.29
CA ARG A 4 -28.68 -26.41 15.72
C ARG A 4 -27.59 -25.35 15.54
N LEU A 5 -27.12 -24.85 16.67
CA LEU A 5 -25.81 -24.25 16.86
C LEU A 5 -24.76 -25.06 16.11
N LYS A 6 -24.46 -24.68 14.86
CA LYS A 6 -23.18 -25.00 14.22
C LYS A 6 -22.13 -24.17 14.94
N VAL A 7 -21.73 -24.63 16.12
CA VAL A 7 -20.45 -24.27 16.71
C VAL A 7 -19.42 -24.74 15.70
N SER A 8 -18.91 -23.82 14.88
CA SER A 8 -17.92 -24.18 13.88
C SER A 8 -16.70 -24.72 14.61
N ALA A 9 -16.29 -25.94 14.25
CA ALA A 9 -15.09 -26.59 14.78
C ALA A 9 -13.80 -25.77 14.52
N GLU A 10 -13.89 -24.69 13.74
CA GLU A 10 -12.82 -23.73 13.50
C GLU A 10 -12.40 -22.97 14.77
N GLY A 11 -13.28 -22.84 15.77
CA GLY A 11 -12.94 -22.21 17.05
C GLY A 11 -12.02 -23.04 17.95
N MET A 12 -11.87 -24.35 17.72
CA MET A 12 -11.13 -25.26 18.62
C MET A 12 -9.71 -25.60 18.16
N LEU A 13 -9.28 -25.19 16.97
CA LEU A 13 -7.96 -25.54 16.41
C LEU A 13 -7.04 -24.33 16.17
N ALA A 14 -7.27 -23.20 16.83
CA ALA A 14 -6.19 -22.25 17.04
C ALA A 14 -5.34 -22.77 18.21
N PRO A 15 -4.14 -23.35 17.98
CA PRO A 15 -3.36 -23.94 19.05
C PRO A 15 -3.14 -22.92 20.17
N ALA A 16 -3.56 -23.29 21.39
CA ALA A 16 -3.41 -22.48 22.59
C ALA A 16 -1.94 -22.07 22.86
N ALA A 17 -0.98 -22.77 22.27
CA ALA A 17 0.46 -22.55 22.35
C ALA A 17 0.95 -21.20 21.79
N TRP A 18 0.09 -20.42 21.12
CA TRP A 18 0.46 -19.15 20.50
C TRP A 18 -0.22 -17.95 21.17
N ARG A 19 -0.37 -17.97 22.50
CA ARG A 19 -0.75 -16.79 23.28
C ARG A 19 0.48 -16.36 24.11
N GLY A 20 1.18 -15.32 23.68
CA GLY A 20 2.39 -14.85 24.36
C GLY A 20 3.06 -13.66 23.66
N PRO A 21 4.03 -13.02 24.32
CA PRO A 21 4.71 -11.82 23.82
C PRO A 21 5.40 -12.02 22.47
N ALA A 22 5.90 -13.23 22.19
CA ALA A 22 6.53 -13.57 20.91
C ALA A 22 5.56 -13.47 19.71
N ARG A 23 4.28 -13.85 19.89
CA ARG A 23 3.27 -13.69 18.82
C ARG A 23 2.92 -12.23 18.60
N GLU A 24 2.79 -11.47 19.67
CA GLU A 24 2.51 -10.03 19.58
C GLU A 24 3.65 -9.31 18.86
N ALA A 25 4.90 -9.64 19.20
CA ALA A 25 6.08 -9.12 18.50
C ALA A 25 6.09 -9.52 17.02
N ALA A 26 5.80 -10.80 16.70
CA ALA A 26 5.71 -11.25 15.31
C ALA A 26 4.58 -10.56 14.54
N ARG A 27 3.42 -10.32 15.17
CA ARG A 27 2.32 -9.55 14.59
C ARG A 27 2.73 -8.11 14.31
N LEU A 28 3.33 -7.43 15.28
CA LEU A 28 3.77 -6.05 15.12
C LEU A 28 4.88 -5.93 14.07
N ALA A 29 5.81 -6.89 14.03
CA ALA A 29 6.85 -6.95 13.01
C ALA A 29 6.26 -7.17 11.61
N ALA A 30 5.31 -8.09 11.46
CA ALA A 30 4.62 -8.32 10.20
C ALA A 30 3.81 -7.08 9.78
N LEU A 31 3.17 -6.41 10.73
CA LEU A 31 2.39 -5.19 10.47
C LEU A 31 3.31 -4.05 10.03
N ALA A 32 4.43 -3.85 10.74
CA ALA A 32 5.43 -2.86 10.41
C ALA A 32 6.05 -3.13 9.04
N LEU A 33 6.37 -4.39 8.73
CA LEU A 33 6.93 -4.79 7.44
C LEU A 33 5.94 -4.51 6.31
N VAL A 34 4.67 -4.92 6.45
CA VAL A 34 3.67 -4.67 5.42
C VAL A 34 3.34 -3.19 5.29
N ALA A 35 3.24 -2.46 6.40
CA ALA A 35 3.00 -1.01 6.39
C ALA A 35 4.15 -0.27 5.72
N SER A 36 5.39 -0.58 6.07
CA SER A 36 6.59 0.02 5.47
C SER A 36 6.65 -0.25 3.98
N TRP A 37 6.27 -1.46 3.59
CA TRP A 37 6.31 -1.89 2.20
C TRP A 37 5.18 -1.30 1.36
N LEU A 38 3.95 -1.22 1.88
CA LEU A 38 2.86 -0.45 1.26
C LEU A 38 3.23 1.03 1.15
N GLY A 39 3.81 1.61 2.21
CA GLY A 39 4.27 2.99 2.24
C GLY A 39 5.33 3.26 1.17
N TYR A 40 6.32 2.38 1.05
CA TYR A 40 7.32 2.44 -0.02
C TYR A 40 6.65 2.53 -1.39
N TYR A 41 5.69 1.66 -1.69
CA TYR A 41 5.02 1.66 -2.99
C TYR A 41 4.23 2.91 -3.30
N VAL A 42 3.56 3.47 -2.29
CA VAL A 42 2.81 4.71 -2.46
C VAL A 42 3.77 5.89 -2.64
N ILE A 43 4.90 5.89 -1.92
CA ILE A 43 5.84 7.02 -1.85
C ILE A 43 6.80 7.06 -3.04
N THR A 44 7.41 5.93 -3.43
CA THR A 44 8.51 5.96 -4.41
C THR A 44 8.05 6.13 -5.85
N GLY A 45 6.73 6.16 -6.11
CA GLY A 45 6.19 6.12 -7.46
C GLY A 45 6.71 4.89 -8.23
N MET A 46 6.45 4.82 -9.54
CA MET A 46 7.01 3.79 -10.41
C MET A 46 8.45 4.19 -10.80
N PRO A 47 9.51 3.63 -10.19
CA PRO A 47 10.89 4.11 -10.37
C PRO A 47 11.50 3.75 -11.72
N GLN A 48 10.76 2.98 -12.53
CA GLN A 48 11.15 2.35 -13.80
C GLN A 48 11.51 3.34 -14.94
N MET A 49 11.49 4.64 -14.70
CA MET A 49 11.88 5.68 -15.68
C MET A 49 13.27 6.28 -15.45
N ARG A 50 13.94 6.02 -14.31
CA ARG A 50 15.27 6.59 -14.00
C ARG A 50 16.34 5.49 -13.93
N LEU A 51 17.41 5.58 -14.72
CA LEU A 51 18.51 4.60 -14.72
C LEU A 51 19.20 4.47 -13.36
N GLU A 52 19.19 5.53 -12.56
CA GLU A 52 19.76 5.61 -11.21
C GLU A 52 18.96 4.77 -10.18
N SER A 53 17.71 4.41 -10.49
CA SER A 53 16.84 3.67 -9.57
C SER A 53 17.02 2.15 -9.64
N PHE A 54 17.91 1.64 -10.51
CA PHE A 54 18.06 0.21 -10.75
C PHE A 54 18.42 -0.56 -9.47
N VAL A 55 19.41 -0.10 -8.71
CA VAL A 55 19.84 -0.78 -7.47
C VAL A 55 18.74 -0.78 -6.39
N PRO A 56 18.08 0.35 -6.08
CA PRO A 56 16.90 0.36 -5.20
C PRO A 56 15.78 -0.58 -5.67
N THR A 57 15.50 -0.57 -6.97
CA THR A 57 14.45 -1.40 -7.58
C THR A 57 14.79 -2.88 -7.44
N VAL A 58 16.01 -3.30 -7.77
CA VAL A 58 16.44 -4.70 -7.60
C VAL A 58 16.40 -5.10 -6.13
N THR A 59 16.85 -4.22 -5.21
CA THR A 59 16.83 -4.49 -3.77
C THR A 59 15.40 -4.72 -3.28
N LEU A 60 14.45 -3.89 -3.66
CA LEU A 60 13.04 -4.05 -3.33
C LEU A 60 12.50 -5.41 -3.81
N HIS A 61 12.78 -5.76 -5.06
CA HIS A 61 12.33 -7.03 -5.63
C HIS A 61 12.94 -8.23 -4.91
N VAL A 62 14.22 -8.19 -4.55
CA VAL A 62 14.88 -9.26 -3.81
C VAL A 62 14.29 -9.41 -2.40
N VAL A 63 14.09 -8.30 -1.68
CA VAL A 63 13.48 -8.31 -0.34
C VAL A 63 12.07 -8.91 -0.40
N ALA A 64 11.30 -8.50 -1.40
CA ALA A 64 9.94 -8.97 -1.55
C ALA A 64 9.83 -10.42 -2.02
N ALA A 65 10.67 -10.83 -2.97
CA ALA A 65 10.76 -12.22 -3.39
C ALA A 65 11.16 -13.11 -2.20
N GLY A 66 12.09 -12.64 -1.36
CA GLY A 66 12.46 -13.31 -0.11
C GLY A 66 11.29 -13.45 0.85
N ALA A 67 10.56 -12.36 1.12
CA ALA A 67 9.38 -12.37 1.98
C ALA A 67 8.27 -13.30 1.43
N GLY A 68 8.00 -13.22 0.13
CA GLY A 68 7.04 -14.08 -0.57
C GLY A 68 7.43 -15.55 -0.52
N ALA A 69 8.70 -15.87 -0.74
CA ALA A 69 9.23 -17.24 -0.66
C ALA A 69 9.11 -17.82 0.76
N LEU A 70 9.42 -17.03 1.79
CA LEU A 70 9.24 -17.44 3.18
C LEU A 70 7.76 -17.71 3.50
N TYR A 71 6.85 -16.84 3.05
CA TYR A 71 5.42 -17.03 3.25
C TYR A 71 4.87 -18.24 2.50
N LEU A 72 5.26 -18.45 1.25
CA LEU A 72 4.90 -19.64 0.47
C LEU A 72 5.44 -20.92 1.12
N SER A 73 6.69 -20.90 1.61
CA SER A 73 7.28 -22.04 2.34
C SER A 73 6.46 -22.35 3.59
N TYR A 74 6.06 -21.33 4.35
CA TYR A 74 5.15 -21.48 5.48
C TYR A 74 3.82 -22.13 5.05
N LEU A 75 3.17 -21.63 4.00
CA LEU A 75 1.90 -22.18 3.51
C LEU A 75 2.03 -23.63 3.06
N LEU A 76 3.14 -23.99 2.38
CA LEU A 76 3.43 -25.36 1.97
C LEU A 76 3.60 -26.30 3.18
N ILE A 77 4.42 -25.91 4.15
CA ILE A 77 4.65 -26.67 5.39
C ILE A 77 3.33 -26.82 6.17
N ALA A 78 2.54 -25.75 6.23
CA ALA A 78 1.24 -25.75 6.89
C ALA A 78 0.13 -26.45 6.06
N ARG A 79 0.44 -26.93 4.85
CA ARG A 79 -0.48 -27.56 3.88
C ARG A 79 -1.71 -26.71 3.56
N ARG A 80 -1.47 -25.43 3.28
CA ARG A 80 -2.47 -24.36 3.10
C ARG A 80 -2.27 -23.60 1.80
N LEU A 81 -1.94 -24.30 0.72
CA LEU A 81 -1.89 -23.63 -0.57
C LEU A 81 -3.24 -22.94 -0.84
N PRO A 82 -3.24 -21.65 -1.23
CA PRO A 82 -4.45 -20.94 -1.58
C PRO A 82 -5.12 -21.64 -2.77
N GLY A 83 -6.42 -21.87 -2.68
CA GLY A 83 -7.15 -22.68 -3.67
C GLY A 83 -8.61 -22.90 -3.30
N GLY A 84 -9.22 -21.95 -2.59
CA GLY A 84 -10.57 -22.13 -2.06
C GLY A 84 -11.38 -20.85 -1.85
N THR A 85 -10.78 -19.68 -2.07
CA THR A 85 -11.53 -18.42 -2.01
C THR A 85 -11.98 -18.01 -3.41
N PRO A 86 -13.19 -17.46 -3.59
CA PRO A 86 -13.63 -16.90 -4.87
C PRO A 86 -12.67 -15.81 -5.41
N LEU A 87 -11.87 -15.19 -4.55
CA LEU A 87 -10.86 -14.18 -4.89
C LEU A 87 -9.60 -14.77 -5.55
N ASP A 88 -9.36 -16.08 -5.41
CA ASP A 88 -8.20 -16.75 -6.01
C ASP A 88 -8.28 -16.71 -7.55
N TRP A 89 -9.49 -16.85 -8.12
CA TRP A 89 -9.69 -16.87 -9.57
C TRP A 89 -9.37 -15.54 -10.27
N PRO A 90 -9.93 -14.38 -9.83
CA PRO A 90 -9.55 -13.08 -10.38
C PRO A 90 -8.04 -12.82 -10.30
N LEU A 91 -7.40 -13.25 -9.21
CA LEU A 91 -5.97 -13.03 -9.05
C LEU A 91 -5.14 -13.92 -9.97
N LEU A 92 -5.48 -15.20 -10.12
CA LEU A 92 -4.84 -16.09 -11.09
C LEU A 92 -5.03 -15.59 -12.52
N LEU A 93 -6.22 -15.07 -12.86
CA LEU A 93 -6.49 -14.44 -14.15
C LEU A 93 -5.62 -13.21 -14.36
N LEU A 94 -5.50 -12.33 -13.36
CA LEU A 94 -4.64 -11.15 -13.40
C LEU A 94 -3.17 -11.54 -13.60
N LEU A 95 -2.67 -12.50 -12.82
CA LEU A 95 -1.30 -12.99 -12.93
C LEU A 95 -1.04 -13.67 -14.28
N GLY A 96 -2.00 -14.45 -14.78
CA GLY A 96 -1.95 -15.03 -16.11
C GLY A 96 -1.90 -13.97 -17.22
N ALA A 97 -2.72 -12.93 -17.12
CA ALA A 97 -2.72 -11.81 -18.06
C ALA A 97 -1.38 -11.06 -18.06
N TYR A 98 -0.81 -10.76 -16.89
CA TYR A 98 0.52 -10.13 -16.79
C TYR A 98 1.65 -11.04 -17.27
N GLY A 99 1.57 -12.34 -17.01
CA GLY A 99 2.52 -13.33 -17.56
C GLY A 99 2.49 -13.39 -19.08
N LEU A 100 1.28 -13.43 -19.68
CA LEU A 100 1.10 -13.40 -21.13
C LEU A 100 1.57 -12.07 -21.73
N ALA A 101 1.23 -10.94 -21.11
CA ALA A 101 1.66 -9.63 -21.55
C ALA A 101 3.20 -9.51 -21.54
N THR A 102 3.86 -10.05 -20.50
CA THR A 102 5.33 -10.08 -20.42
C THR A 102 5.95 -10.96 -21.50
N ALA A 103 5.38 -12.14 -21.75
CA ALA A 103 5.87 -13.04 -22.79
C ALA A 103 5.74 -12.44 -24.21
N ALA A 104 4.65 -11.71 -24.47
CA ALA A 104 4.35 -11.08 -25.75
C ALA A 104 4.96 -9.67 -25.91
N SER A 105 5.61 -9.12 -24.88
CA SER A 105 6.12 -7.75 -24.91
C SER A 105 7.34 -7.57 -25.81
N ILE A 106 7.37 -6.42 -26.50
CA ILE A 106 8.53 -5.94 -27.26
C ILE A 106 9.68 -5.59 -26.31
N ASP A 107 9.37 -4.90 -25.20
CA ASP A 107 10.31 -4.63 -24.12
C ASP A 107 9.99 -5.53 -22.92
N ARG A 108 10.59 -6.73 -22.95
CA ARG A 108 10.41 -7.73 -21.90
C ARG A 108 10.87 -7.23 -20.53
N ARG A 109 11.84 -6.32 -20.47
CA ARG A 109 12.37 -5.82 -19.19
C ARG A 109 11.30 -4.99 -18.49
N VAL A 110 10.74 -3.99 -19.18
CA VAL A 110 9.71 -3.12 -18.62
C VAL A 110 8.49 -3.92 -18.20
N SER A 111 8.04 -4.88 -19.03
CA SER A 111 6.89 -5.72 -18.69
C SER A 111 7.16 -6.67 -17.53
N PHE A 112 8.39 -7.20 -17.42
CA PHE A 112 8.77 -8.03 -16.28
C PHE A 112 8.80 -7.23 -14.98
N GLU A 113 9.36 -6.02 -14.99
CA GLU A 113 9.35 -5.10 -13.82
C GLU A 113 7.90 -4.80 -13.37
N ALA A 114 6.99 -4.51 -14.30
CA ALA A 114 5.57 -4.32 -13.99
C ALA A 114 4.91 -5.59 -13.42
N THR A 115 5.21 -6.76 -13.98
CA THR A 115 4.68 -8.04 -13.50
C THR A 115 5.17 -8.38 -12.10
N LEU A 116 6.44 -8.09 -11.80
CA LEU A 116 6.98 -8.26 -10.45
C LEU A 116 6.25 -7.36 -9.44
N GLN A 117 5.94 -6.12 -9.79
CA GLN A 117 5.14 -5.23 -8.93
C GLN A 117 3.74 -5.83 -8.67
N VAL A 118 3.08 -6.41 -9.68
CA VAL A 118 1.78 -7.06 -9.49
C VAL A 118 1.89 -8.31 -8.61
N LEU A 119 2.90 -9.16 -8.83
CA LEU A 119 3.17 -10.33 -8.00
C LEU A 119 3.41 -9.94 -6.54
N MET A 120 4.09 -8.82 -6.34
CA MET A 120 4.31 -8.25 -5.03
C MET A 120 2.98 -7.82 -4.39
N VAL A 121 2.16 -7.02 -5.07
CA VAL A 121 0.83 -6.65 -4.56
C VAL A 121 -0.04 -7.88 -4.26
N ALA A 122 0.02 -8.92 -5.09
CA ALA A 122 -0.67 -10.18 -4.86
C ALA A 122 -0.19 -10.89 -3.57
N ALA A 123 1.12 -10.94 -3.35
CA ALA A 123 1.70 -11.47 -2.12
C ALA A 123 1.29 -10.64 -0.89
N ALA A 124 1.22 -9.31 -1.03
CA ALA A 124 0.70 -8.39 -0.01
C ALA A 124 -0.69 -8.79 0.42
N PHE A 125 -1.56 -8.92 -0.57
CA PHE A 125 -2.96 -9.20 -0.38
C PHE A 125 -3.13 -10.52 0.37
N TYR A 126 -2.46 -11.58 -0.05
CA TYR A 126 -2.57 -12.87 0.63
C TYR A 126 -2.03 -12.82 2.06
N LEU A 127 -0.89 -12.17 2.28
CA LEU A 127 -0.31 -12.03 3.62
C LEU A 127 -1.24 -11.25 4.55
N LEU A 128 -1.86 -10.17 4.05
CA LEU A 128 -2.79 -9.34 4.82
C LEU A 128 -4.16 -9.98 5.02
N SER A 129 -4.62 -10.78 4.06
CA SER A 129 -5.89 -11.50 4.13
C SER A 129 -5.87 -12.67 5.12
N ASP A 130 -4.69 -13.15 5.51
CA ASP A 130 -4.57 -14.20 6.52
C ASP A 130 -4.83 -13.63 7.94
N VAL A 131 -6.11 -13.69 8.33
CA VAL A 131 -6.67 -13.25 9.62
C VAL A 131 -6.02 -13.88 10.86
N ARG A 132 -5.13 -14.86 10.71
CA ARG A 132 -4.37 -15.45 11.82
C ARG A 132 -3.25 -14.56 12.31
N PHE A 133 -2.67 -13.78 11.39
CA PHE A 133 -1.60 -12.84 11.66
C PHE A 133 -2.16 -11.49 12.11
N PHE A 134 -3.17 -10.97 11.41
CA PHE A 134 -3.66 -9.63 11.64
C PHE A 134 -5.10 -9.59 12.15
N ARG A 135 -5.33 -8.74 13.16
CA ARG A 135 -6.70 -8.33 13.50
C ARG A 135 -7.14 -7.28 12.50
N GLU A 136 -8.40 -7.30 12.10
CA GLU A 136 -9.00 -6.31 11.18
C GLU A 136 -8.68 -4.87 11.62
N ARG A 137 -8.78 -4.60 12.93
CA ARG A 137 -8.48 -3.28 13.51
C ARG A 137 -7.02 -2.86 13.31
N ASP A 138 -6.08 -3.79 13.44
CA ASP A 138 -4.65 -3.48 13.28
C ASP A 138 -4.33 -3.19 11.82
N LEU A 139 -4.90 -3.97 10.91
CA LEU A 139 -4.77 -3.74 9.48
C LEU A 139 -5.36 -2.38 9.08
N ARG A 140 -6.57 -2.08 9.56
CA ARG A 140 -7.23 -0.78 9.32
C ARG A 140 -6.39 0.39 9.80
N ARG A 141 -5.87 0.33 11.03
CA ARG A 141 -4.99 1.38 11.59
C ARG A 141 -3.70 1.53 10.78
N ALA A 142 -3.08 0.42 10.37
CA ALA A 142 -1.87 0.46 9.56
C ALA A 142 -2.14 1.11 8.19
N LEU A 143 -3.24 0.73 7.51
CA LEU A 143 -3.62 1.35 6.23
C LEU A 143 -3.91 2.85 6.38
N MET A 144 -4.61 3.25 7.44
CA MET A 144 -4.83 4.66 7.74
C MET A 144 -3.52 5.41 7.98
N ALA A 145 -2.61 4.84 8.79
CA ALA A 145 -1.33 5.46 9.11
C ALA A 145 -0.41 5.57 7.89
N VAL A 146 -0.31 4.52 7.08
CA VAL A 146 0.44 4.52 5.82
C VAL A 146 -0.15 5.54 4.85
N GLY A 147 -1.47 5.55 4.71
CA GLY A 147 -2.16 6.53 3.89
C GLY A 147 -1.88 7.97 4.32
N ALA A 148 -1.98 8.27 5.62
CA ALA A 148 -1.65 9.59 6.15
C ALA A 148 -0.19 9.96 5.92
N ALA A 149 0.75 9.05 6.17
CA ALA A 149 2.16 9.29 5.95
C ALA A 149 2.46 9.58 4.47
N ALA A 150 1.84 8.81 3.56
CA ALA A 150 1.94 9.03 2.13
C ALA A 150 1.34 10.38 1.70
N SER A 151 0.16 10.75 2.23
CA SER A 151 -0.46 12.04 1.96
C SER A 151 0.38 13.22 2.45
N LEU A 152 0.95 13.12 3.65
CA LEU A 152 1.86 14.13 4.20
C LEU A 152 3.13 14.27 3.38
N TYR A 153 3.72 13.14 2.96
CA TYR A 153 4.88 13.14 2.08
C TYR A 153 4.56 13.81 0.73
N ALA A 154 3.45 13.44 0.09
CA ALA A 154 3.02 14.05 -1.16
C ALA A 154 2.78 15.57 -1.03
N LEU A 155 2.13 16.01 0.06
CA LEU A 155 1.95 17.43 0.34
C LEU A 155 3.29 18.16 0.55
N TRP A 156 4.26 17.52 1.20
CA TRP A 156 5.59 18.07 1.39
C TRP A 156 6.33 18.22 0.05
N VAL A 157 6.28 17.22 -0.83
CA VAL A 157 6.89 17.30 -2.16
C VAL A 157 6.25 18.40 -2.99
N VAL A 158 4.91 18.44 -3.08
CA VAL A 158 4.19 19.53 -3.77
C VAL A 158 4.58 20.89 -3.19
N GLY A 159 4.68 21.01 -1.86
CA GLY A 159 5.11 22.24 -1.20
C GLY A 159 6.52 22.68 -1.61
N ASN A 160 7.47 21.75 -1.73
CA ASN A 160 8.82 22.04 -2.19
C ASN A 160 8.84 22.46 -3.66
N ASP A 161 8.10 21.78 -4.53
CA ASP A 161 8.01 22.14 -5.96
C ASP A 161 7.50 23.58 -6.15
N TYR A 162 6.49 23.96 -5.36
CA TYR A 162 6.01 25.35 -5.35
C TYR A 162 7.06 26.31 -4.80
N ALA A 163 7.79 25.95 -3.74
CA ALA A 163 8.85 26.79 -3.19
C ALA A 163 9.99 27.02 -4.19
N ASP A 164 10.40 25.98 -4.91
CA ASP A 164 11.43 26.04 -5.94
C ASP A 164 10.96 26.88 -7.14
N TRP A 165 9.71 26.71 -7.57
CA TRP A 165 9.13 27.54 -8.62
C TRP A 165 9.04 29.03 -8.21
N LEU A 166 8.64 29.32 -6.97
CA LEU A 166 8.60 30.70 -6.45
C LEU A 166 10.01 31.31 -6.41
N SER A 167 11.01 30.52 -6.02
CA SER A 167 12.41 30.94 -6.02
C SER A 167 12.90 31.26 -7.44
N LEU A 168 12.62 30.37 -8.40
CA LEU A 168 12.96 30.56 -9.81
C LEU A 168 12.30 31.82 -10.38
N THR A 169 10.99 31.96 -10.18
CA THR A 169 10.19 33.11 -10.65
C THR A 169 10.74 34.43 -10.11
N ARG A 170 11.11 34.48 -8.82
CA ARG A 170 11.75 35.66 -8.22
C ARG A 170 13.11 35.97 -8.84
N SER A 171 13.89 34.93 -9.15
CA SER A 171 15.26 35.08 -9.67
C SER A 171 15.32 35.45 -11.15
N VAL A 172 14.38 34.98 -11.97
CA VAL A 172 14.40 35.15 -13.44
C VAL A 172 13.43 36.22 -13.92
N GLU A 173 12.20 36.26 -13.37
CA GLU A 173 11.12 37.10 -13.90
C GLU A 173 10.95 38.43 -13.15
N GLY A 174 11.81 38.71 -12.17
CA GLY A 174 11.79 39.95 -11.41
C GLY A 174 10.70 40.04 -10.34
N GLY A 175 10.04 38.93 -10.02
CA GLY A 175 9.06 38.85 -8.92
C GLY A 175 7.77 38.09 -9.28
N LEU A 176 6.83 38.05 -8.33
CA LEU A 176 5.52 37.41 -8.52
C LEU A 176 4.53 38.40 -9.13
N GLY A 177 4.21 38.24 -10.41
CA GLY A 177 3.11 38.94 -11.08
C GLY A 177 1.77 38.19 -10.96
N LEU A 178 0.64 38.90 -11.01
CA LEU A 178 -0.70 38.30 -11.06
C LEU A 178 -0.91 37.34 -12.24
N GLY A 179 -0.18 37.55 -13.34
CA GLY A 179 -0.19 36.66 -14.51
C GLY A 179 0.53 35.32 -14.30
N ASN A 180 1.31 35.19 -13.21
CA ASN A 180 2.06 33.98 -12.88
C ASN A 180 1.37 33.14 -11.78
N LEU A 181 0.35 33.71 -11.13
CA LEU A 181 -0.41 33.06 -10.05
C LEU A 181 -1.48 32.10 -10.57
N PHE A 182 -1.87 32.19 -11.84
CA PHE A 182 -2.94 31.38 -12.43
C PHE A 182 -2.42 30.64 -13.69
N PRO A 183 -2.98 29.46 -14.02
CA PRO A 183 -2.57 28.67 -15.18
C PRO A 183 -2.51 29.50 -16.48
N PRO A 184 -1.55 29.23 -17.39
CA PRO A 184 -0.84 27.96 -17.58
C PRO A 184 0.61 27.93 -17.05
N THR A 185 1.04 28.95 -16.30
CA THR A 185 2.43 29.15 -15.83
C THR A 185 2.78 28.40 -14.54
N VAL A 186 1.82 27.66 -13.96
CA VAL A 186 2.07 26.76 -12.82
C VAL A 186 3.14 25.74 -13.22
N PRO A 187 4.13 25.45 -12.36
CA PRO A 187 5.20 24.51 -12.68
C PRO A 187 4.59 23.20 -13.20
N ARG A 188 5.11 22.71 -14.33
CA ARG A 188 4.83 21.34 -14.77
C ARG A 188 5.44 20.44 -13.71
N VAL A 189 4.61 19.98 -12.78
CA VAL A 189 5.01 19.10 -11.68
C VAL A 189 5.72 17.88 -12.28
N HIS A 190 7.00 17.76 -11.97
CA HIS A 190 7.94 16.88 -12.66
C HIS A 190 8.06 15.52 -11.97
N ASP A 191 6.97 14.80 -11.72
CA ASP A 191 7.01 13.33 -11.63
C ASP A 191 5.66 12.66 -11.35
N VAL A 192 5.60 11.38 -11.71
CA VAL A 192 4.43 10.48 -11.59
C VAL A 192 3.97 10.30 -10.13
N SER A 193 4.80 10.57 -9.12
CA SER A 193 4.45 10.55 -7.68
C SER A 193 3.95 11.89 -7.13
N ASP A 194 4.22 12.98 -7.83
CA ASP A 194 4.07 14.35 -7.32
C ASP A 194 2.76 14.99 -7.83
N HIS A 195 2.00 14.21 -8.60
CA HIS A 195 0.74 14.63 -9.16
C HIS A 195 -0.35 14.68 -8.07
N PRO A 196 -1.13 15.77 -8.00
CA PRO A 196 -2.34 15.85 -7.19
C PRO A 196 -3.29 14.66 -7.40
N ASN A 197 -3.21 14.02 -8.57
CA ASN A 197 -3.94 12.80 -8.91
C ASN A 197 -3.54 11.59 -8.07
N MET A 198 -2.26 11.40 -7.73
CA MET A 198 -1.79 10.31 -6.88
C MET A 198 -2.19 10.54 -5.41
N LEU A 199 -2.12 11.81 -4.96
CA LEU A 199 -2.63 12.19 -3.65
C LEU A 199 -4.14 11.94 -3.57
N ALA A 200 -4.91 12.40 -4.56
CA ALA A 200 -6.35 12.19 -4.63
C ALA A 200 -6.69 10.69 -4.68
N MET A 201 -5.99 9.89 -5.50
CA MET A 201 -6.17 8.44 -5.54
C MET A 201 -5.89 7.79 -4.18
N THR A 202 -4.78 8.15 -3.53
CA THR A 202 -4.42 7.64 -2.20
C THR A 202 -5.48 8.00 -1.17
N LEU A 203 -5.92 9.26 -1.13
CA LEU A 203 -6.97 9.75 -0.24
C LEU A 203 -8.29 9.01 -0.48
N VAL A 204 -8.72 8.84 -1.73
CA VAL A 204 -9.93 8.09 -2.10
C VAL A 204 -9.84 6.62 -1.67
N LEU A 205 -8.68 5.99 -1.84
CA LEU A 205 -8.46 4.60 -1.42
C LEU A 205 -8.52 4.43 0.11
N ILE A 206 -8.00 5.40 0.87
CA ILE A 206 -7.96 5.30 2.34
C ILE A 206 -9.23 5.83 3.01
N LEU A 207 -10.01 6.68 2.34
CA LEU A 207 -11.22 7.32 2.87
C LEU A 207 -12.19 6.33 3.54
N PRO A 208 -12.52 5.16 2.95
CA PRO A 208 -13.44 4.21 3.57
C PRO A 208 -12.96 3.74 4.95
N PHE A 209 -11.65 3.58 5.15
CA PHE A 209 -11.09 3.17 6.44
C PHE A 209 -11.21 4.27 7.50
N TYR A 210 -11.02 5.53 7.09
CA TYR A 210 -11.24 6.69 7.94
C TYR A 210 -12.72 6.84 8.32
N VAL A 211 -13.64 6.74 7.36
CA VAL A 211 -15.09 6.76 7.60
C VAL A 211 -15.49 5.66 8.59
N VAL A 212 -15.14 4.41 8.29
CA VAL A 212 -15.48 3.27 9.16
C VAL A 212 -14.91 3.46 10.57
N THR A 213 -13.69 3.96 10.71
CA THR A 213 -13.07 4.18 12.04
C THR A 213 -13.70 5.35 12.79
N ALA A 214 -14.09 6.43 12.12
CA ALA A 214 -14.77 7.57 12.75
C ALA A 214 -16.13 7.16 13.36
N TYR A 215 -16.89 6.31 12.65
CA TYR A 215 -18.20 5.85 13.11
C TYR A 215 -18.15 4.63 14.05
N ARG A 216 -17.26 3.67 13.79
CA ARG A 216 -17.22 2.36 14.48
C ARG A 216 -15.98 2.13 15.34
N GLY A 217 -15.12 3.13 15.52
CA GLY A 217 -13.96 3.02 16.41
C GLY A 217 -14.38 2.76 17.85
N GLU A 218 -13.74 1.81 18.53
CA GLU A 218 -14.05 1.49 19.93
C GLU A 218 -13.59 2.59 20.90
N ALA A 219 -12.44 3.19 20.62
CA ALA A 219 -11.85 4.24 21.45
C ALA A 219 -12.20 5.63 20.90
N LEU A 220 -12.52 6.57 21.80
CA LEU A 220 -12.84 7.95 21.41
C LEU A 220 -11.70 8.61 20.62
N TRP A 221 -10.44 8.41 21.04
CA TRP A 221 -9.29 8.98 20.36
C TRP A 221 -9.13 8.47 18.92
N GLU A 222 -9.48 7.22 18.64
CA GLU A 222 -9.46 6.67 17.26
C GLU A 222 -10.49 7.35 16.39
N ARG A 223 -11.68 7.59 16.94
CA ARG A 223 -12.76 8.27 16.23
C ARG A 223 -12.40 9.71 15.94
N LEU A 224 -11.78 10.40 16.91
CA LEU A 224 -11.31 11.77 16.75
C LEU A 224 -10.16 11.86 15.74
N ALA A 225 -9.17 10.98 15.83
CA ALA A 225 -8.06 10.93 14.87
C ALA A 225 -8.56 10.62 13.44
N ALA A 226 -9.52 9.69 13.31
CA ALA A 226 -10.14 9.39 12.03
C ALA A 226 -10.97 10.58 11.50
N GLY A 227 -11.73 11.26 12.36
CA GLY A 227 -12.47 12.46 12.00
C GLY A 227 -11.58 13.60 11.54
N LEU A 228 -10.44 13.82 12.21
CA LEU A 228 -9.42 14.76 11.77
C LEU A 228 -8.83 14.36 10.41
N GLY A 229 -8.53 13.07 10.22
CA GLY A 229 -8.06 12.57 8.93
C GLY A 229 -9.04 12.82 7.79
N LEU A 230 -10.36 12.67 8.02
CA LEU A 230 -11.40 13.00 7.04
C LEU A 230 -11.50 14.49 6.73
N ALA A 231 -11.14 15.37 7.66
CA ALA A 231 -11.19 16.81 7.43
C ALA A 231 -10.03 17.31 6.55
N VAL A 232 -8.96 16.51 6.43
CA VAL A 232 -7.74 16.83 5.68
C VAL A 232 -7.63 16.01 4.39
N ALA A 233 -8.39 14.92 4.27
CA ALA A 233 -8.53 14.08 3.08
C ALA A 233 -9.56 14.65 2.09
#